data_AF-D8QLA6-F1
#
_entry.id   AF-D8QLA6-F1
#
_cell.length_a   1.000
_cell.length_b   1.000
_cell.length_c   1.000
_cell.angle_alpha   90.00
_cell.angle_beta   90.00
_cell.angle_gamma   90.00
#
_symmetry.space_group_name_H-M   'P 1'
#
loop_
_entity.id
_entity.type
_entity.pdbx_description
1 polymer ?
#
loop_
_entity_poly.entity_id
_entity_poly.type
_entity_poly.pdbx_seq_one_letter_code
_entity_poly.pdbx_strand_id
1 'polypeptide(L)'
;MQACARMLLLFAICLLTATVCYAPIDRRSIVSRYNPVRNVSSTSTPVQVGNGNFAFGMDVTGLQTFQPFAILSSWGWKNDSLPDGTTEADVERYHGASWLDHGRPVEYDFGGEPTAIEQWLIANPNRVNLGRIGLAFFDDAGALLTNVSEADLTSLRQELNLWTGIAQSEYEWAGAEVRVTTSCADRADAVVITVSSPLLAAGRLGVFFDFPWTDGTNKFSAPFVGVYNATDKHTTTLRTVDDHRSDLTHELGSSTFLTSIESQENITITRDSPNAHRYTLTSQDGTENLVLVVTFSRDIERSLAPEVDFSHNASAMAWEDYWTQSGFVDVISGSSDEHADELQRRIILSRYLVRVNEAPDASGPQESGLVNNGWYGEVSTVVRATADWMASYAWWNASAGVYDLGPPMYVVSEDTHPNATRNPAFELAYWRLGLGIAERWMEELGEEVPASWTEVRENLASLPVHDGKYKVYEDIEDDFWTREEYTNDHPALTGLYGWLPETSGLDLGIAKTTAESVWSSWNISNCWGWDFPMLAMSAARLGDADKAVDWLLHPLFEFDDVGMPVGGVRVPTPYFPGSGGLLYAVAMMAAGWDGSQGTAPGFPEQGWNVTVEGMSRAL
;
A
#
# COMPACT_ATOMS: atom_id res chain seq x y z
N MET A 1 57.89 -45.40 -12.15
CA MET A 1 57.86 -43.94 -12.36
C MET A 1 56.68 -43.43 -13.21
N GLN A 2 55.66 -44.23 -13.54
CA GLN A 2 54.48 -43.75 -14.29
C GLN A 2 53.16 -43.74 -13.50
N ALA A 3 53.13 -44.32 -12.28
CA ALA A 3 51.93 -44.33 -11.43
C ALA A 3 51.80 -43.08 -10.54
N CYS A 4 52.91 -42.46 -10.11
CA CYS A 4 52.85 -41.25 -9.26
C CYS A 4 52.51 -39.96 -10.02
N ALA A 5 52.72 -39.90 -11.33
CA ALA A 5 52.46 -38.69 -12.13
C ALA A 5 50.97 -38.50 -12.49
N ARG A 6 50.16 -39.57 -12.53
CA ARG A 6 48.72 -39.49 -12.82
C ARG A 6 47.87 -39.13 -11.59
N MET A 7 48.36 -39.41 -10.39
CA MET A 7 47.64 -39.11 -9.14
C MET A 7 47.79 -37.65 -8.70
N LEU A 8 48.88 -36.97 -9.10
CA LEU A 8 49.07 -35.54 -8.90
C LEU A 8 48.27 -34.66 -9.87
N LEU A 9 47.95 -35.16 -11.08
CA LEU A 9 47.13 -34.42 -12.04
C LEU A 9 45.63 -34.45 -11.68
N LEU A 10 45.15 -35.53 -11.05
CA LEU A 10 43.77 -35.65 -10.56
C LEU A 10 43.53 -34.84 -9.27
N PHE A 11 44.56 -34.63 -8.44
CA PHE A 11 44.45 -33.75 -7.27
C PHE A 11 44.54 -32.26 -7.62
N ALA A 12 45.18 -31.90 -8.74
CA ALA A 12 45.25 -30.52 -9.23
C ALA A 12 43.98 -30.07 -9.98
N ILE A 13 43.20 -31.00 -10.54
CA ILE A 13 41.94 -30.68 -11.24
C ILE A 13 40.76 -30.57 -10.26
N CYS A 14 40.84 -31.14 -9.06
CA CYS A 14 39.83 -30.96 -8.00
C CYS A 14 39.98 -29.66 -7.17
N LEU A 15 40.96 -28.80 -7.46
CA LEU A 15 41.20 -27.53 -6.74
C LEU A 15 40.91 -26.28 -7.58
N LEU A 16 40.29 -26.45 -8.75
CA LEU A 16 39.78 -25.38 -9.61
C LEU A 16 38.26 -25.48 -9.80
N THR A 17 37.53 -25.93 -8.78
CA THR A 17 36.20 -25.36 -8.58
C THR A 17 36.44 -23.97 -7.99
N ALA A 18 36.67 -22.99 -8.87
CA ALA A 18 36.42 -21.61 -8.51
C ALA A 18 34.95 -21.56 -8.11
N THR A 19 34.66 -21.70 -6.81
CA THR A 19 33.45 -21.15 -6.24
C THR A 19 33.49 -19.68 -6.65
N VAL A 20 32.72 -19.34 -7.67
CA VAL A 20 32.38 -17.96 -7.97
C VAL A 20 31.62 -17.51 -6.73
N CYS A 21 32.34 -17.02 -5.73
CA CYS A 21 31.75 -16.18 -4.71
C CYS A 21 31.31 -14.94 -5.45
N TYR A 22 30.04 -14.90 -5.86
CA TYR A 22 29.42 -13.61 -6.16
C TYR A 22 29.66 -12.74 -4.93
N ALA A 23 30.25 -11.57 -5.16
CA ALA A 23 30.34 -10.58 -4.11
C ALA A 23 28.89 -10.28 -3.65
N PRO A 24 28.64 -10.19 -2.33
CA PRO A 24 27.32 -9.82 -1.85
C PRO A 24 26.91 -8.49 -2.47
N ILE A 25 25.62 -8.33 -2.75
CA ILE A 25 25.07 -7.10 -3.34
C ILE A 25 25.43 -5.91 -2.44
N ASP A 26 25.96 -4.82 -3.01
CA ASP A 26 26.16 -3.55 -2.29
C ASP A 26 24.82 -2.83 -2.15
N ARG A 27 23.99 -3.34 -1.24
CA ARG A 27 22.63 -2.87 -1.01
C ARG A 27 22.59 -1.40 -0.62
N ARG A 28 23.56 -0.92 0.16
CA ARG A 28 23.61 0.48 0.60
C ARG A 28 23.84 1.41 -0.58
N SER A 29 24.81 1.11 -1.43
CA SER A 29 25.06 1.93 -2.63
C SER A 29 23.85 1.95 -3.57
N ILE A 30 23.18 0.81 -3.75
CA ILE A 30 22.00 0.71 -4.64
C ILE A 30 20.82 1.48 -4.04
N VAL A 31 20.51 1.30 -2.76
CA VAL A 31 19.39 2.00 -2.11
C VAL A 31 19.61 3.51 -2.10
N SER A 32 20.81 3.96 -1.68
CA SER A 32 21.11 5.40 -1.57
C SER A 32 21.13 6.13 -2.92
N ARG A 33 21.29 5.41 -4.04
CA ARG A 33 21.21 6.00 -5.40
C ARG A 33 19.86 6.63 -5.69
N TYR A 34 18.79 6.13 -5.06
CA TYR A 34 17.42 6.51 -5.36
C TYR A 34 16.76 7.34 -4.26
N ASN A 35 17.53 7.92 -3.34
CA ASN A 35 17.00 8.85 -2.34
C ASN A 35 16.16 9.95 -3.01
N PRO A 36 14.86 10.06 -2.70
CA PRO A 36 14.01 11.09 -3.28
C PRO A 36 14.43 12.49 -2.82
N VAL A 37 14.38 13.45 -3.74
CA VAL A 37 14.69 14.85 -3.46
C VAL A 37 13.61 15.74 -4.05
N ARG A 38 13.07 16.67 -3.24
CA ARG A 38 12.08 17.67 -3.64
C ARG A 38 12.56 19.08 -3.36
N ASN A 39 12.11 20.02 -4.18
CA ASN A 39 12.33 21.46 -4.00
C ASN A 39 11.03 22.27 -3.95
N VAL A 40 9.88 21.60 -4.03
CA VAL A 40 8.52 22.15 -3.98
C VAL A 40 7.58 21.09 -3.42
N SER A 41 6.53 21.49 -2.69
CA SER A 41 5.51 20.54 -2.23
C SER A 41 4.79 19.91 -3.41
N SER A 42 4.59 18.60 -3.33
CA SER A 42 3.54 17.95 -4.11
C SER A 42 2.18 18.28 -3.48
N THR A 43 1.17 18.48 -4.33
CA THR A 43 -0.22 18.70 -3.88
C THR A 43 -0.97 17.38 -3.70
N SER A 44 -0.38 16.24 -4.07
CA SER A 44 -1.05 14.94 -4.10
C SER A 44 -0.32 13.86 -3.30
N THR A 45 1.02 13.92 -3.19
CA THR A 45 1.83 12.85 -2.59
C THR A 45 2.79 13.40 -1.55
N PRO A 46 2.81 12.88 -0.31
CA PRO A 46 3.80 13.29 0.69
C PRO A 46 5.15 12.60 0.50
N VAL A 47 6.23 13.21 1.00
CA VAL A 47 7.37 12.41 1.49
C VAL A 47 6.92 11.77 2.81
N GLN A 48 7.22 10.49 3.04
CA GLN A 48 6.78 9.80 4.26
C GLN A 48 7.95 9.21 5.02
N VAL A 49 7.81 9.19 6.34
CA VAL A 49 8.55 8.30 7.24
C VAL A 49 7.55 7.44 8.00
N GLY A 50 7.91 6.21 8.32
CA GLY A 50 7.04 5.30 9.05
C GLY A 50 7.74 3.99 9.42
N ASN A 51 7.04 3.18 10.21
CA ASN A 51 7.51 1.89 10.73
C ASN A 51 6.62 0.72 10.27
N GLY A 52 5.68 0.96 9.35
CA GLY A 52 4.70 -0.02 8.88
C GLY A 52 3.42 -0.04 9.69
N ASN A 53 3.45 0.36 10.96
CA ASN A 53 2.28 0.47 11.84
C ASN A 53 1.74 1.91 11.93
N PHE A 54 2.63 2.88 11.70
CA PHE A 54 2.41 4.31 11.75
C PHE A 54 3.18 4.99 10.61
N ALA A 55 2.56 6.00 9.99
CA ALA A 55 3.19 6.82 8.97
C ALA A 55 2.89 8.31 9.17
N PHE A 56 3.91 9.13 8.92
CA PHE A 56 3.85 10.58 8.96
C PHE A 56 4.18 11.11 7.56
N GLY A 57 3.18 11.67 6.88
CA GLY A 57 3.36 12.35 5.59
C GLY A 57 3.70 13.82 5.79
N MET A 58 4.69 14.33 5.06
CA MET A 58 5.18 15.69 5.17
C MET A 58 5.22 16.40 3.80
N ASP A 59 5.07 17.72 3.86
CA ASP A 59 5.45 18.62 2.77
C ASP A 59 6.93 18.98 2.85
N VAL A 60 7.39 19.83 1.93
CA VAL A 60 8.81 20.15 1.79
C VAL A 60 9.45 20.83 3.00
N THR A 61 8.68 21.33 3.96
CA THR A 61 9.23 21.87 5.20
C THR A 61 9.80 20.80 6.12
N GLY A 62 9.56 19.52 5.84
CA GLY A 62 9.90 18.40 6.72
C GLY A 62 8.80 18.08 7.73
N LEU A 63 7.72 18.85 7.71
CA LEU A 63 6.51 18.73 8.53
C LEU A 63 5.27 18.95 7.64
N GLN A 64 4.10 19.20 8.21
CA GLN A 64 2.83 19.43 7.51
C GLN A 64 2.46 20.92 7.56
N THR A 65 3.40 21.82 7.23
CA THR A 65 3.25 23.27 7.40
C THR A 65 2.28 23.90 6.39
N PHE A 66 2.34 23.49 5.12
CA PHE A 66 1.52 24.01 4.03
C PHE A 66 0.51 22.99 3.49
N GLN A 67 0.84 21.69 3.52
CA GLN A 67 -0.08 20.64 3.10
C GLN A 67 -0.56 19.82 4.30
N PRO A 68 -1.88 19.61 4.49
CA PRO A 68 -2.42 18.81 5.60
C PRO A 68 -2.40 17.32 5.26
N PHE A 69 -1.23 16.79 4.91
CA PHE A 69 -1.07 15.34 4.75
C PHE A 69 -1.42 14.61 6.06
N ALA A 70 -1.83 13.35 5.94
CA ALA A 70 -2.34 12.61 7.08
C ALA A 70 -1.21 12.06 7.98
N ILE A 71 -1.53 11.92 9.27
CA ILE A 71 -0.82 11.05 10.21
C ILE A 71 -1.74 9.85 10.44
N LEU A 72 -1.38 8.68 9.93
CA LEU A 72 -2.21 7.47 9.99
C LEU A 72 -1.48 6.35 10.72
N SER A 73 -2.26 5.49 11.37
CA SER A 73 -1.78 4.24 11.95
C SER A 73 -2.73 3.09 11.65
N SER A 74 -2.24 1.85 11.77
CA SER A 74 -3.04 0.66 11.59
C SER A 74 -4.19 0.56 12.61
N TRP A 75 -3.97 1.09 13.82
CA TRP A 75 -4.94 1.08 14.91
C TRP A 75 -5.84 2.33 14.93
N GLY A 76 -5.57 3.36 14.14
CA GLY A 76 -6.25 4.65 14.19
C GLY A 76 -7.68 4.62 13.63
N TRP A 77 -8.61 3.90 14.27
CA TRP A 77 -10.00 3.76 13.83
C TRP A 77 -11.00 4.38 14.80
N LYS A 78 -12.17 4.76 14.32
CA LYS A 78 -13.28 5.15 15.21
C LYS A 78 -14.61 4.60 14.75
N ASN A 79 -15.53 4.54 15.72
CA ASN A 79 -16.92 4.20 15.48
C ASN A 79 -17.79 5.47 15.51
N ASP A 80 -18.57 5.68 14.46
CA ASP A 80 -19.58 6.73 14.39
C ASP A 80 -20.87 6.33 15.10
N SER A 81 -21.58 7.34 15.61
CA SER A 81 -22.94 7.14 16.14
C SER A 81 -23.88 6.69 15.03
N LEU A 82 -24.93 5.95 15.40
CA LEU A 82 -26.00 5.57 14.47
C LEU A 82 -26.61 6.80 13.78
N PRO A 83 -27.13 6.67 12.55
CA PRO A 83 -27.84 7.75 11.88
C PRO A 83 -29.02 8.27 12.71
N ASP A 84 -29.32 9.56 12.60
CA ASP A 84 -30.41 10.21 13.36
C ASP A 84 -31.73 9.43 13.24
N GLY A 85 -32.32 9.09 14.39
CA GLY A 85 -33.59 8.35 14.45
C GLY A 85 -33.48 6.85 14.19
N THR A 86 -32.27 6.30 14.04
CA THR A 86 -32.02 4.86 13.84
C THR A 86 -31.69 4.18 15.17
N THR A 87 -32.14 2.94 15.34
CA THR A 87 -31.76 2.06 16.46
C THR A 87 -30.92 0.88 15.97
N GLU A 88 -30.18 0.22 16.86
CA GLU A 88 -29.46 -1.01 16.52
C GLU A 88 -30.38 -2.07 15.90
N ALA A 89 -31.62 -2.17 16.38
CA ALA A 89 -32.61 -3.09 15.84
C ALA A 89 -33.03 -2.73 14.40
N ASP A 90 -32.83 -1.49 13.95
CA ASP A 90 -33.07 -1.10 12.57
C ASP A 90 -31.88 -1.47 11.67
N VAL A 91 -30.66 -1.39 12.20
CA VAL A 91 -29.44 -1.90 11.54
C VAL A 91 -29.52 -3.42 11.38
N GLU A 92 -29.89 -4.15 12.43
CA GLU A 92 -30.06 -5.61 12.39
C GLU A 92 -31.16 -6.09 11.42
N ARG A 93 -32.11 -5.21 11.08
CA ARG A 93 -33.20 -5.48 10.12
C ARG A 93 -32.88 -5.04 8.70
N TYR A 94 -31.75 -4.37 8.50
CA TYR A 94 -31.33 -3.97 7.18
C TYR A 94 -30.79 -5.21 6.45
N HIS A 95 -31.41 -5.55 5.33
CA HIS A 95 -31.06 -6.70 4.48
C HIS A 95 -30.91 -6.29 3.00
N GLY A 96 -30.61 -5.01 2.78
CA GLY A 96 -30.50 -4.41 1.45
C GLY A 96 -31.69 -4.68 0.52
N ALA A 97 -31.41 -5.23 -0.66
CA ALA A 97 -32.40 -5.49 -1.71
C ALA A 97 -32.37 -6.93 -2.20
N SER A 98 -33.54 -7.43 -2.63
CA SER A 98 -33.65 -8.74 -3.27
C SER A 98 -33.83 -8.63 -4.77
N TRP A 99 -32.96 -9.31 -5.53
CA TRP A 99 -32.97 -9.35 -6.98
C TRP A 99 -33.34 -10.76 -7.47
N LEU A 100 -34.09 -10.86 -8.57
CA LEU A 100 -34.52 -12.15 -9.12
C LEU A 100 -33.36 -12.81 -9.89
N ASP A 101 -32.97 -14.00 -9.46
CA ASP A 101 -31.92 -14.80 -10.08
C ASP A 101 -32.33 -16.29 -10.16
N HIS A 102 -32.08 -16.95 -11.29
CA HIS A 102 -32.45 -18.34 -11.56
C HIS A 102 -33.87 -18.75 -11.11
N GLY A 103 -34.84 -17.84 -11.21
CA GLY A 103 -36.24 -18.08 -10.84
C GLY A 103 -36.53 -17.99 -9.33
N ARG A 104 -35.58 -17.51 -8.52
CA ARG A 104 -35.75 -17.24 -7.08
C ARG A 104 -35.25 -15.83 -6.71
N PRO A 105 -35.82 -15.18 -5.69
CA PRO A 105 -35.22 -13.99 -5.10
C PRO A 105 -33.89 -14.36 -4.40
N VAL A 106 -32.84 -13.58 -4.65
CA VAL A 106 -31.57 -13.60 -3.92
C VAL A 106 -31.41 -12.25 -3.22
N GLU A 107 -31.07 -12.28 -1.93
CA GLU A 107 -30.95 -11.09 -1.08
C GLU A 107 -29.49 -10.64 -1.02
N TYR A 108 -29.28 -9.33 -1.10
CA TYR A 108 -27.98 -8.65 -1.00
C TYR A 108 -28.07 -7.59 0.08
N ASP A 109 -27.08 -7.53 0.97
CA ASP A 109 -26.98 -6.54 2.05
C ASP A 109 -26.59 -5.13 1.54
N PHE A 110 -26.98 -4.75 0.33
CA PHE A 110 -26.81 -3.42 -0.26
C PHE A 110 -27.93 -3.08 -1.26
N GLY A 111 -28.04 -1.80 -1.64
CA GLY A 111 -29.03 -1.31 -2.60
C GLY A 111 -30.45 -1.21 -2.04
N GLY A 112 -30.59 -1.27 -0.70
CA GLY A 112 -31.87 -1.22 0.01
C GLY A 112 -32.15 0.11 0.71
N GLU A 113 -33.36 0.24 1.25
CA GLU A 113 -33.77 1.39 2.07
C GLU A 113 -33.85 1.00 3.55
N PRO A 114 -33.48 1.89 4.50
CA PRO A 114 -33.03 3.27 4.30
C PRO A 114 -31.55 3.37 3.89
N THR A 115 -31.25 4.19 2.88
CA THR A 115 -29.86 4.40 2.40
C THR A 115 -28.89 4.91 3.48
N ALA A 116 -29.39 5.55 4.53
CA ALA A 116 -28.57 6.04 5.64
C ALA A 116 -27.97 4.90 6.48
N ILE A 117 -28.67 3.76 6.60
CA ILE A 117 -28.15 2.58 7.31
C ILE A 117 -27.06 1.92 6.47
N GLU A 118 -27.30 1.73 5.17
CA GLU A 118 -26.30 1.22 4.22
C GLU A 118 -25.02 2.07 4.26
N GLN A 119 -25.17 3.40 4.15
CA GLN A 119 -24.05 4.33 4.18
C GLN A 119 -23.28 4.25 5.50
N TRP A 120 -23.96 4.04 6.64
CA TRP A 120 -23.29 3.86 7.93
C TRP A 120 -22.55 2.53 8.00
N LEU A 121 -23.17 1.42 7.53
CA LEU A 121 -22.56 0.09 7.52
C LEU A 121 -21.28 0.03 6.67
N ILE A 122 -21.25 0.70 5.52
CA ILE A 122 -20.04 0.74 4.68
C ILE A 122 -18.98 1.69 5.22
N ALA A 123 -19.36 2.75 5.94
CA ALA A 123 -18.47 3.80 6.39
C ALA A 123 -17.91 3.59 7.80
N ASN A 124 -18.40 2.59 8.54
CA ASN A 124 -18.15 2.42 9.97
C ASN A 124 -17.66 1.00 10.29
N PRO A 125 -16.50 0.85 10.96
CA PRO A 125 -15.60 1.89 11.44
C PRO A 125 -14.85 2.61 10.31
N ASN A 126 -14.32 3.80 10.60
CA ASN A 126 -13.47 4.54 9.66
C ASN A 126 -12.13 4.95 10.28
N ARG A 127 -11.10 5.03 9.42
CA ARG A 127 -9.74 5.39 9.78
C ARG A 127 -9.61 6.89 10.00
N VAL A 128 -8.88 7.27 11.04
CA VAL A 128 -8.75 8.62 11.60
C VAL A 128 -7.40 9.22 11.24
N ASN A 129 -7.41 10.47 10.76
CA ASN A 129 -6.20 11.29 10.76
C ASN A 129 -5.90 11.76 12.18
N LEU A 130 -4.77 11.32 12.74
CA LEU A 130 -4.39 11.51 14.14
C LEU A 130 -4.04 12.97 14.48
N GLY A 131 -3.79 13.81 13.48
CA GLY A 131 -3.54 15.23 13.68
C GLY A 131 -2.69 15.83 12.57
N ARG A 132 -2.12 16.98 12.86
CA ARG A 132 -1.22 17.72 12.00
C ARG A 132 -0.11 18.35 12.82
N ILE A 133 1.14 18.21 12.38
CA ILE A 133 2.31 18.84 13.00
C ILE A 133 2.98 19.70 11.96
N GLY A 134 3.08 21.01 12.18
CA GLY A 134 3.70 21.93 11.21
C GLY A 134 4.40 23.10 11.89
N LEU A 135 5.06 23.96 11.13
CA LEU A 135 5.77 25.11 11.69
C LEU A 135 4.83 26.30 11.96
N ALA A 136 5.03 26.93 13.10
CA ALA A 136 4.42 28.20 13.47
C ALA A 136 5.43 29.33 13.28
N PHE A 137 5.04 30.40 12.59
CA PHE A 137 5.90 31.54 12.30
C PHE A 137 5.42 32.76 13.07
N PHE A 138 6.33 33.55 13.62
CA PHE A 138 5.99 34.77 14.35
C PHE A 138 6.73 35.99 13.78
N ASP A 139 6.09 37.15 13.89
CA ASP A 139 6.74 38.42 13.58
C ASP A 139 7.74 38.84 14.68
N ASP A 140 8.45 39.94 14.45
CA ASP A 140 9.42 40.48 15.42
C ASP A 140 8.77 40.96 16.73
N ALA A 141 7.44 41.11 16.77
CA ALA A 141 6.69 41.46 17.98
C ALA A 141 6.16 40.21 18.73
N GLY A 142 6.42 39.01 18.22
CA GLY A 142 5.96 37.73 18.79
C GLY A 142 4.51 37.39 18.45
N ALA A 143 3.89 38.05 17.47
CA ALA A 143 2.55 37.71 17.01
C ALA A 143 2.59 36.59 15.97
N LEU A 144 1.68 35.61 16.10
CA LEU A 144 1.56 34.49 15.16
C LEU A 144 1.16 34.99 13.77
N LEU A 145 1.94 34.61 12.76
CA LEU A 145 1.67 34.90 11.36
C LEU A 145 0.81 33.78 10.75
N THR A 146 -0.30 34.17 10.12
CA THR A 146 -1.26 33.22 9.51
C THR A 146 -1.18 33.17 7.98
N ASN A 147 -0.38 34.04 7.37
CA ASN A 147 -0.28 34.22 5.93
C ASN A 147 1.10 33.86 5.35
N VAL A 148 1.93 33.12 6.10
CA VAL A 148 3.17 32.54 5.56
C VAL A 148 2.80 31.40 4.62
N SER A 149 3.40 31.42 3.43
CA SER A 149 3.19 30.45 2.37
C SER A 149 4.52 29.83 1.93
N GLU A 150 4.45 28.75 1.17
CA GLU A 150 5.66 28.12 0.60
C GLU A 150 6.45 29.08 -0.30
N ALA A 151 5.78 30.04 -0.96
CA ALA A 151 6.42 31.04 -1.80
C ALA A 151 7.30 32.02 -1.03
N ASP A 152 7.17 32.08 0.30
CA ASP A 152 8.01 32.89 1.18
C ASP A 152 9.32 32.17 1.55
N LEU A 153 9.46 30.90 1.16
CA LEU A 153 10.68 30.11 1.37
C LEU A 153 11.62 30.22 0.16
N THR A 154 12.92 30.20 0.43
CA THR A 154 13.95 30.17 -0.63
C THR A 154 14.97 29.08 -0.35
N SER A 155 15.78 28.73 -1.37
CA SER A 155 16.82 27.69 -1.26
C SER A 155 16.30 26.33 -0.78
N LEU A 156 15.06 26.00 -1.15
CA LEU A 156 14.34 24.86 -0.58
C LEU A 156 14.86 23.53 -1.15
N ARG A 157 15.15 22.60 -0.24
CA ARG A 157 15.53 21.22 -0.55
C ARG A 157 15.07 20.28 0.55
N GLN A 158 14.31 19.25 0.18
CA GLN A 158 13.96 18.11 1.02
C GLN A 158 14.57 16.84 0.42
N GLU A 159 15.18 16.00 1.25
CA GLU A 159 15.68 14.68 0.86
C GLU A 159 15.20 13.62 1.85
N LEU A 160 14.77 12.48 1.33
CA LEU A 160 14.54 11.27 2.12
C LEU A 160 15.68 10.29 1.91
N ASN A 161 16.41 9.99 2.99
CA ASN A 161 17.41 8.94 2.98
C ASN A 161 16.74 7.58 3.16
N LEU A 162 16.60 6.82 2.08
CA LEU A 162 15.91 5.52 2.08
C LEU A 162 16.63 4.47 2.93
N TRP A 163 17.96 4.57 3.04
CA TRP A 163 18.76 3.62 3.82
C TRP A 163 18.55 3.77 5.33
N THR A 164 18.23 4.98 5.80
CA THR A 164 18.03 5.28 7.22
C THR A 164 16.58 5.60 7.59
N GLY A 165 15.71 5.86 6.61
CA GLY A 165 14.34 6.33 6.82
C GLY A 165 14.24 7.71 7.47
N ILE A 166 15.23 8.58 7.21
CA ILE A 166 15.30 9.93 7.79
C ILE A 166 15.08 10.93 6.66
N ALA A 167 14.12 11.85 6.85
CA ALA A 167 13.90 12.98 5.96
C ALA A 167 14.61 14.23 6.51
N GLN A 168 15.20 15.01 5.63
CA GLN A 168 15.88 16.26 5.96
C GLN A 168 15.44 17.36 5.00
N SER A 169 14.93 18.46 5.55
CA SER A 169 14.52 19.66 4.84
C SER A 169 15.39 20.85 5.23
N GLU A 170 15.81 21.62 4.24
CA GLU A 170 16.64 22.82 4.37
C GLU A 170 16.05 23.93 3.49
N TYR A 171 15.90 25.13 4.05
CA TYR A 171 15.43 26.32 3.34
C TYR A 171 15.76 27.58 4.14
N GLU A 172 15.55 28.74 3.53
CA GLU A 172 15.62 30.03 4.20
C GLU A 172 14.23 30.65 4.31
N TRP A 173 13.92 31.20 5.48
CA TRP A 173 12.75 32.05 5.72
C TRP A 173 13.19 33.32 6.45
N ALA A 174 12.69 34.48 6.00
CA ALA A 174 13.04 35.79 6.55
C ALA A 174 14.56 36.04 6.68
N GLY A 175 15.36 35.49 5.77
CA GLY A 175 16.83 35.64 5.73
C GLY A 175 17.60 34.77 6.73
N ALA A 176 16.96 33.78 7.35
CA ALA A 176 17.58 32.81 8.25
C ALA A 176 17.36 31.38 7.76
N GLU A 177 18.39 30.54 7.92
CA GLU A 177 18.31 29.12 7.60
C GLU A 177 17.39 28.39 8.60
N VAL A 178 16.59 27.47 8.07
CA VAL A 178 15.78 26.52 8.83
C VAL A 178 16.10 25.13 8.31
N ARG A 179 16.53 24.25 9.23
CA ARG A 179 16.79 22.85 8.97
C ARG A 179 15.85 21.99 9.82
N VAL A 180 15.13 21.08 9.19
CA VAL A 180 14.21 20.16 9.85
C VAL A 180 14.61 18.73 9.53
N THR A 181 14.86 17.92 10.56
CA THR A 181 15.12 16.48 10.42
C THR A 181 13.97 15.71 11.05
N THR A 182 13.40 14.78 10.30
CA THR A 182 12.19 14.04 10.69
C THR A 182 12.41 12.55 10.48
N SER A 183 12.09 11.73 11.48
CA SER A 183 12.12 10.26 11.37
C SER A 183 10.99 9.62 12.17
N CYS A 184 10.63 8.38 11.84
CA CYS A 184 9.70 7.59 12.65
C CYS A 184 10.47 6.66 13.61
N ALA A 185 9.99 6.54 14.85
CA ALA A 185 10.53 5.59 15.81
C ALA A 185 10.19 4.15 15.41
N ASP A 186 11.13 3.22 15.60
CA ASP A 186 10.98 1.81 15.19
C ASP A 186 9.86 1.09 15.96
N ARG A 187 9.80 1.26 17.28
CA ARG A 187 8.92 0.48 18.18
C ARG A 187 7.83 1.29 18.87
N ALA A 188 7.63 2.53 18.42
CA ALA A 188 6.61 3.43 18.93
C ALA A 188 5.96 4.14 17.76
N ASP A 189 4.66 4.44 17.88
CA ASP A 189 3.91 5.22 16.91
C ASP A 189 4.20 6.71 17.14
N ALA A 190 5.46 7.07 16.91
CA ALA A 190 6.03 8.36 17.25
C ALA A 190 6.89 8.90 16.10
N VAL A 191 6.88 10.23 15.99
CA VAL A 191 7.78 10.99 15.10
C VAL A 191 8.80 11.75 15.94
N VAL A 192 10.06 11.65 15.54
CA VAL A 192 11.19 12.41 16.10
C VAL A 192 11.49 13.57 15.17
N ILE A 193 11.49 14.79 15.70
CA ILE A 193 11.63 16.04 14.93
C ILE A 193 12.75 16.86 15.54
N THR A 194 13.75 17.22 14.73
CA THR A 194 14.77 18.20 15.11
C THR A 194 14.62 19.44 14.22
N VAL A 195 14.31 20.59 14.82
CA VAL A 195 14.30 21.90 14.14
C VAL A 195 15.53 22.68 14.58
N SER A 196 16.35 23.12 13.62
CA SER A 196 17.53 23.94 13.86
C SER A 196 17.42 25.26 13.09
N SER A 197 17.40 26.38 13.82
CA SER A 197 17.34 27.73 13.26
C SER A 197 17.61 28.80 14.32
N PRO A 198 18.32 29.90 13.98
CA PRO A 198 18.41 31.07 14.85
C PRO A 198 17.05 31.74 15.13
N LEU A 199 16.02 31.43 14.33
CA LEU A 199 14.67 31.96 14.52
C LEU A 199 13.98 31.39 15.77
N LEU A 200 14.36 30.20 16.23
CA LEU A 200 13.88 29.63 17.49
C LEU A 200 14.33 30.51 18.66
N ALA A 201 15.62 30.86 18.69
CA ALA A 201 16.20 31.71 19.72
C ALA A 201 15.61 33.13 19.71
N ALA A 202 15.24 33.62 18.52
CA ALA A 202 14.57 34.89 18.34
C ALA A 202 13.08 34.87 18.70
N GLY A 203 12.50 33.72 19.06
CA GLY A 203 11.06 33.57 19.31
C GLY A 203 10.18 33.75 18.07
N ARG A 204 10.78 33.55 16.88
CA ARG A 204 10.15 33.76 15.57
C ARG A 204 9.72 32.48 14.86
N LEU A 205 10.06 31.32 15.43
CA LEU A 205 9.71 30.00 14.93
C LEU A 205 9.23 29.13 16.08
N GLY A 206 8.26 28.27 15.80
CA GLY A 206 7.71 27.28 16.72
C GLY A 206 7.06 26.14 15.95
N VAL A 207 6.31 25.30 16.65
CA VAL A 207 5.60 24.14 16.06
C VAL A 207 4.12 24.25 16.44
N PHE A 208 3.21 23.92 15.53
CA PHE A 208 1.79 23.79 15.83
C PHE A 208 1.33 22.35 15.74
N PHE A 209 0.28 22.05 16.50
CA PHE A 209 -0.48 20.82 16.49
C PHE A 209 -1.94 21.16 16.17
N ASP A 210 -2.54 20.54 15.16
CA ASP A 210 -3.93 20.77 14.78
C ASP A 210 -4.65 19.44 14.57
N PHE A 211 -5.93 19.36 14.95
CA PHE A 211 -6.67 18.10 14.94
C PHE A 211 -7.91 18.22 14.06
N PRO A 212 -8.14 17.28 13.12
CA PRO A 212 -9.32 17.31 12.26
C PRO A 212 -10.49 16.50 12.84
N TRP A 213 -11.70 16.85 12.42
CA TRP A 213 -12.81 15.89 12.42
C TRP A 213 -12.60 14.87 11.31
N THR A 214 -12.87 13.59 11.56
CA THR A 214 -12.90 12.58 10.48
C THR A 214 -14.26 11.91 10.49
N ASP A 215 -14.83 11.58 9.34
CA ASP A 215 -15.97 10.67 9.21
C ASP A 215 -15.82 9.85 7.92
N GLY A 216 -16.42 8.66 7.89
CA GLY A 216 -16.34 7.77 6.72
C GLY A 216 -17.29 8.16 5.59
N THR A 217 -17.80 9.40 5.58
CA THR A 217 -18.87 9.81 4.64
C THR A 217 -18.39 9.87 3.18
N ASN A 218 -17.09 10.09 2.96
CA ASN A 218 -16.51 10.10 1.63
C ASN A 218 -15.94 8.71 1.28
N LYS A 219 -16.30 8.22 0.10
CA LYS A 219 -15.73 7.00 -0.51
C LYS A 219 -14.20 7.07 -0.65
N PHE A 220 -13.69 8.27 -0.94
CA PHE A 220 -12.26 8.56 -1.03
C PHE A 220 -11.95 9.86 -0.28
N SER A 221 -10.93 9.86 0.56
CA SER A 221 -10.40 11.08 1.20
C SER A 221 -8.96 11.32 0.76
N ALA A 222 -8.76 11.61 -0.53
CA ALA A 222 -7.46 11.90 -1.12
C ALA A 222 -7.43 13.32 -1.71
N PRO A 223 -6.30 14.05 -1.60
CA PRO A 223 -5.04 13.66 -0.96
C PRO A 223 -5.01 13.87 0.56
N PHE A 224 -6.06 14.46 1.15
CA PHE A 224 -6.11 14.83 2.55
C PHE A 224 -7.25 14.11 3.29
N VAL A 225 -6.97 13.73 4.53
CA VAL A 225 -7.93 13.05 5.42
C VAL A 225 -8.34 13.98 6.54
N GLY A 226 -9.65 14.13 6.72
CA GLY A 226 -10.24 14.92 7.80
C GLY A 226 -10.55 16.37 7.44
N VAL A 227 -11.34 17.00 8.32
CA VAL A 227 -11.98 18.31 8.15
C VAL A 227 -11.65 19.16 9.36
N TYR A 228 -10.71 20.11 9.22
CA TYR A 228 -10.23 20.95 10.32
C TYR A 228 -11.21 22.05 10.75
N ASN A 229 -12.17 22.42 9.90
CA ASN A 229 -13.14 23.48 10.20
C ASN A 229 -14.42 22.98 10.90
N ALA A 230 -14.55 21.67 11.13
CA ALA A 230 -15.72 21.07 11.79
C ALA A 230 -15.57 21.05 13.33
N THR A 231 -15.20 22.19 13.91
CA THR A 231 -14.80 22.34 15.32
C THR A 231 -15.89 21.96 16.32
N ASP A 232 -17.16 22.07 15.94
CA ASP A 232 -18.27 21.76 16.85
C ASP A 232 -18.56 20.25 16.95
N LYS A 233 -17.89 19.40 16.16
CA LYS A 233 -18.11 17.95 16.13
C LYS A 233 -17.20 17.14 17.08
N HIS A 234 -16.17 17.76 17.65
CA HIS A 234 -15.15 17.07 18.44
C HIS A 234 -14.52 17.97 19.50
N THR A 235 -13.75 17.37 20.40
CA THR A 235 -13.10 18.09 21.50
C THR A 235 -11.61 17.79 21.54
N THR A 236 -10.83 18.80 21.92
CA THR A 236 -9.41 18.65 22.25
C THR A 236 -9.11 19.31 23.59
N THR A 237 -8.29 18.67 24.42
CA THR A 237 -7.87 19.22 25.71
C THR A 237 -6.36 19.12 25.88
N LEU A 238 -5.75 20.18 26.41
CA LEU A 238 -4.31 20.25 26.68
C LEU A 238 -4.07 20.04 28.18
N ARG A 239 -3.11 19.19 28.50
CA ARG A 239 -2.56 19.01 29.84
C ARG A 239 -1.05 19.19 29.79
N THR A 240 -0.56 20.25 30.42
CA THR A 240 0.88 20.42 30.68
C THR A 240 1.27 19.49 31.83
N VAL A 241 2.27 18.64 31.60
CA VAL A 241 2.78 17.70 32.60
C VAL A 241 3.92 18.37 33.38
N ASP A 242 4.90 18.89 32.65
CA ASP A 242 6.03 19.67 33.15
C ASP A 242 6.59 20.58 32.02
N ASP A 243 7.77 21.16 32.22
CA ASP A 243 8.39 22.09 31.26
C ASP A 243 8.88 21.39 29.98
N HIS A 244 8.94 20.05 29.95
CA HIS A 244 9.42 19.25 28.82
C HIS A 244 8.32 18.40 28.18
N ARG A 245 7.16 18.26 28.82
CA ARG A 245 6.07 17.40 28.35
C ARG A 245 4.70 18.02 28.44
N SER A 246 3.92 17.85 27.36
CA SER A 246 2.50 18.15 27.32
C SER A 246 1.72 17.06 26.59
N ASP A 247 0.51 16.78 27.05
CA ASP A 247 -0.38 15.80 26.45
C ASP A 247 -1.63 16.49 25.88
N LEU A 248 -2.03 16.10 24.67
CA LEU A 248 -3.25 16.51 24.00
C LEU A 248 -4.19 15.32 23.87
N THR A 249 -5.40 15.45 24.38
CA THR A 249 -6.47 14.45 24.23
C THR A 249 -7.45 14.93 23.18
N HIS A 250 -7.68 14.13 22.13
CA HIS A 250 -8.62 14.38 21.04
C HIS A 250 -9.74 13.35 21.09
N GLU A 251 -10.97 13.82 21.31
CA GLU A 251 -12.16 12.96 21.40
C GLU A 251 -13.04 13.14 20.16
N LEU A 252 -13.31 12.04 19.46
CA LEU A 252 -14.13 11.94 18.25
C LEU A 252 -15.32 11.02 18.56
N GLY A 253 -16.37 11.57 19.17
CA GLY A 253 -17.50 10.79 19.64
C GLY A 253 -17.12 9.87 20.81
N SER A 254 -17.25 8.55 20.62
CA SER A 254 -16.88 7.54 21.64
C SER A 254 -15.40 7.15 21.60
N SER A 255 -14.64 7.64 20.62
CA SER A 255 -13.23 7.30 20.44
C SER A 255 -12.32 8.41 20.96
N THR A 256 -11.24 8.02 21.63
CA THR A 256 -10.25 8.94 22.20
C THR A 256 -8.86 8.62 21.67
N PHE A 257 -8.16 9.67 21.25
CA PHE A 257 -6.79 9.63 20.76
C PHE A 257 -5.93 10.55 21.60
N LEU A 258 -4.70 10.13 21.86
CA LEU A 258 -3.75 10.84 22.70
C LEU A 258 -2.53 11.20 21.87
N THR A 259 -2.06 12.44 22.04
CA THR A 259 -0.81 12.93 21.48
C THR A 259 0.06 13.43 22.61
N SER A 260 1.16 12.73 22.91
CA SER A 260 2.14 13.16 23.89
C SER A 260 3.30 13.85 23.18
N ILE A 261 3.67 15.03 23.66
CA ILE A 261 4.70 15.88 23.09
C ILE A 261 5.78 16.02 24.15
N GLU A 262 6.95 15.45 23.87
CA GLU A 262 8.12 15.47 24.73
C GLU A 262 9.24 16.26 24.03
N SER A 263 10.01 17.03 24.80
CA SER A 263 11.04 17.94 24.30
C SER A 263 12.32 17.86 25.13
N GLN A 264 13.49 18.00 24.50
CA GLN A 264 14.76 18.17 25.24
C GLN A 264 14.87 19.56 25.88
N GLU A 265 14.26 20.57 25.24
CA GLU A 265 14.22 21.95 25.69
C GLU A 265 12.95 22.26 26.49
N ASN A 266 12.94 23.35 27.24
CA ASN A 266 11.74 23.84 27.92
C ASN A 266 10.76 24.41 26.88
N ILE A 267 9.53 23.93 26.93
CA ILE A 267 8.47 24.27 25.97
C ILE A 267 7.25 24.86 26.67
N THR A 268 6.50 25.65 25.92
CA THR A 268 5.16 26.09 26.32
C THR A 268 4.22 25.87 25.16
N ILE A 269 3.09 25.22 25.43
CA ILE A 269 2.03 24.99 24.46
C ILE A 269 0.79 25.77 24.87
N THR A 270 0.21 26.52 23.94
CA THR A 270 -1.03 27.27 24.16
C THR A 270 -2.04 26.99 23.06
N ARG A 271 -3.33 26.98 23.39
CA ARG A 271 -4.41 26.88 22.41
C ARG A 271 -4.60 28.21 21.70
N ASP A 272 -4.64 28.20 20.36
CA ASP A 272 -4.67 29.42 19.55
C ASP A 272 -5.98 30.22 19.74
N SER A 273 -7.10 29.51 19.94
CA SER A 273 -8.38 30.12 20.32
C SER A 273 -9.29 29.11 21.04
N PRO A 274 -10.32 29.57 21.78
CA PRO A 274 -11.26 28.67 22.47
C PRO A 274 -12.00 27.68 21.56
N ASN A 275 -12.22 28.06 20.29
CA ASN A 275 -12.99 27.28 19.33
C ASN A 275 -12.09 26.50 18.36
N ALA A 276 -10.79 26.78 18.30
CA ALA A 276 -9.87 26.06 17.42
C ALA A 276 -9.40 24.76 18.09
N HIS A 277 -9.11 23.73 17.30
CA HIS A 277 -8.39 22.54 17.77
C HIS A 277 -6.88 22.65 17.50
N ARG A 278 -6.39 23.87 17.35
CA ARG A 278 -4.99 24.19 17.09
C ARG A 278 -4.27 24.69 18.34
N TYR A 279 -3.07 24.18 18.53
CA TYR A 279 -2.17 24.48 19.63
C TYR A 279 -0.80 24.86 19.08
N THR A 280 -0.17 25.86 19.68
CA THR A 280 1.14 26.35 19.27
C THR A 280 2.16 26.18 20.40
N LEU A 281 3.28 25.54 20.06
CA LEU A 281 4.45 25.30 20.90
C LEU A 281 5.55 26.31 20.59
N THR A 282 6.12 26.88 21.66
CA THR A 282 7.31 27.75 21.60
C THR A 282 8.36 27.29 22.61
N SER A 283 9.64 27.36 22.25
CA SER A 283 10.76 27.09 23.17
C SER A 283 11.03 28.29 24.08
N GLN A 284 11.38 28.05 25.35
CA GLN A 284 11.61 29.10 26.34
C GLN A 284 13.10 29.42 26.58
N ASP A 285 14.02 28.62 26.04
CA ASP A 285 15.44 28.65 26.43
C ASP A 285 16.33 29.54 25.55
N GLY A 286 15.78 30.28 24.58
CA GLY A 286 16.58 31.01 23.59
C GLY A 286 17.48 30.07 22.76
N THR A 287 17.03 28.82 22.58
CA THR A 287 17.74 27.77 21.85
C THR A 287 17.65 27.97 20.34
N GLU A 288 18.69 27.55 19.61
CA GLU A 288 18.64 27.43 18.15
C GLU A 288 18.28 26.01 17.69
N ASN A 289 18.11 25.07 18.62
CA ASN A 289 17.74 23.69 18.35
C ASN A 289 16.55 23.28 19.21
N LEU A 290 15.54 22.70 18.59
CA LEU A 290 14.35 22.16 19.25
C LEU A 290 14.20 20.70 18.84
N VAL A 291 14.28 19.79 19.80
CA VAL A 291 14.16 18.34 19.56
C VAL A 291 12.88 17.83 20.22
N LEU A 292 11.96 17.33 19.41
CA LEU A 292 10.66 16.84 19.84
C LEU A 292 10.50 15.34 19.54
N VAL A 293 9.85 14.65 20.45
CA VAL A 293 9.21 13.36 20.19
C VAL A 293 7.70 13.56 20.33
N VAL A 294 6.96 13.18 19.30
CA VAL A 294 5.50 13.26 19.29
C VAL A 294 4.92 11.87 19.11
N THR A 295 4.31 11.35 20.17
CA THR A 295 3.82 9.96 20.26
C THR A 295 2.30 9.93 20.23
N PHE A 296 1.74 9.06 19.40
CA PHE A 296 0.29 8.85 19.29
C PHE A 296 -0.14 7.53 19.93
N SER A 297 -1.27 7.53 20.64
CA SER A 297 -1.83 6.30 21.22
C SER A 297 -3.35 6.38 21.44
N ARG A 298 -3.96 5.24 21.76
CA ARG A 298 -5.32 5.14 22.34
C ARG A 298 -5.34 5.03 23.86
N ASP A 299 -4.19 4.71 24.46
CA ASP A 299 -4.07 4.35 25.88
C ASP A 299 -3.03 5.26 26.55
N ILE A 300 -3.44 5.88 27.66
CA ILE A 300 -2.61 6.76 28.49
C ILE A 300 -1.41 5.97 29.03
N GLU A 301 -1.57 4.68 29.35
CA GLU A 301 -0.47 3.85 29.87
C GLU A 301 0.55 3.47 28.77
N ARG A 302 0.10 3.30 27.51
CA ARG A 302 1.02 3.13 26.36
C ARG A 302 1.69 4.44 25.92
N SER A 303 1.05 5.58 26.19
CA SER A 303 1.68 6.90 26.06
C SER A 303 2.84 7.12 27.07
N LEU A 304 3.07 6.16 27.98
CA LEU A 304 4.07 6.20 29.05
C LEU A 304 5.18 5.13 28.91
N ALA A 305 5.30 4.38 27.79
CA ALA A 305 6.37 3.39 27.58
C ALA A 305 6.70 3.10 26.09
N PRO A 306 7.97 2.79 25.70
CA PRO A 306 9.26 3.05 26.36
C PRO A 306 9.70 4.51 26.14
N GLU A 307 10.73 4.95 26.87
CA GLU A 307 11.48 6.19 26.62
C GLU A 307 11.93 6.20 25.15
N VAL A 308 11.20 6.90 24.29
CA VAL A 308 11.55 7.04 22.88
C VAL A 308 12.80 7.90 22.84
N ASP A 309 13.86 7.36 22.26
CA ASP A 309 15.10 8.11 22.10
C ASP A 309 14.84 9.35 21.25
N PHE A 310 15.27 10.51 21.75
CA PHE A 310 15.25 11.78 21.01
C PHE A 310 16.18 11.77 19.79
N SER A 311 17.00 10.73 19.62
CA SER A 311 17.84 10.55 18.44
C SER A 311 17.11 9.88 17.27
N HIS A 312 17.57 10.18 16.05
CA HIS A 312 17.12 9.52 14.83
C HIS A 312 17.75 8.12 14.62
N ASN A 313 18.60 7.65 15.55
CA ASN A 313 19.40 6.43 15.37
C ASN A 313 18.55 5.15 15.37
N ALA A 314 17.47 5.11 16.17
CA ALA A 314 16.58 3.96 16.20
C ALA A 314 15.93 3.70 14.82
N SER A 315 15.54 4.79 14.12
CA SER A 315 15.04 4.70 12.74
C SER A 315 16.11 4.17 11.80
N ALA A 316 17.31 4.74 11.86
CA ALA A 316 18.43 4.31 11.02
C ALA A 316 18.72 2.81 11.18
N MET A 317 18.90 2.34 12.42
CA MET A 317 19.17 0.93 12.70
C MET A 317 18.08 -0.01 12.16
N ALA A 318 16.81 0.35 12.31
CA ALA A 318 15.69 -0.44 11.82
C ALA A 318 15.62 -0.49 10.29
N TRP A 319 15.97 0.59 9.60
CA TRP A 319 16.07 0.61 8.13
C TRP A 319 17.29 -0.14 7.61
N GLU A 320 18.44 -0.01 8.26
CA GLU A 320 19.62 -0.79 7.93
C GLU A 320 19.37 -2.29 8.07
N ASP A 321 18.71 -2.71 9.15
CA ASP A 321 18.36 -4.12 9.38
C ASP A 321 17.41 -4.64 8.31
N TYR A 322 16.33 -3.90 8.00
CA TYR A 322 15.41 -4.29 6.92
C TYR A 322 16.12 -4.48 5.59
N TRP A 323 16.91 -3.49 5.14
CA TRP A 323 17.59 -3.58 3.86
C TRP A 323 18.61 -4.71 3.82
N THR A 324 19.22 -5.05 4.96
CA THR A 324 20.24 -6.09 5.07
C THR A 324 19.65 -7.50 5.18
N GLN A 325 18.53 -7.68 5.89
CA GLN A 325 17.98 -9.00 6.19
C GLN A 325 16.90 -9.47 5.21
N SER A 326 16.18 -8.56 4.56
CA SER A 326 15.10 -8.92 3.63
C SER A 326 15.63 -9.37 2.27
N GLY A 327 14.76 -9.99 1.47
CA GLY A 327 15.08 -10.34 0.08
C GLY A 327 15.48 -9.12 -0.74
N PHE A 328 16.45 -9.27 -1.64
CA PHE A 328 16.98 -8.18 -2.46
C PHE A 328 17.24 -8.66 -3.88
N VAL A 329 16.92 -7.81 -4.86
CA VAL A 329 17.22 -8.03 -6.27
C VAL A 329 18.00 -6.83 -6.80
N ASP A 330 19.11 -7.13 -7.46
CA ASP A 330 19.93 -6.20 -8.20
C ASP A 330 19.78 -6.50 -9.70
N VAL A 331 19.14 -5.58 -10.42
CA VAL A 331 18.96 -5.63 -11.86
C VAL A 331 19.85 -4.64 -12.61
N ILE A 332 20.63 -3.81 -11.90
CA ILE A 332 21.43 -2.72 -12.49
C ILE A 332 22.91 -3.07 -12.60
N SER A 333 23.49 -3.77 -11.62
CA SER A 333 24.93 -4.01 -11.60
C SER A 333 25.35 -4.97 -12.72
N GLY A 334 26.06 -4.43 -13.72
CA GLY A 334 26.54 -5.21 -14.86
C GLY A 334 25.51 -5.43 -15.96
N SER A 335 24.28 -4.94 -15.80
CA SER A 335 23.31 -4.86 -16.90
C SER A 335 23.73 -3.78 -17.90
N SER A 336 23.52 -4.05 -19.19
CA SER A 336 23.74 -3.09 -20.28
C SER A 336 22.44 -2.56 -20.87
N ASP A 337 21.30 -3.13 -20.48
CA ASP A 337 19.98 -2.63 -20.85
C ASP A 337 19.76 -1.23 -20.24
N GLU A 338 19.29 -0.29 -21.07
CA GLU A 338 19.11 1.10 -20.65
C GLU A 338 17.98 1.28 -19.63
N HIS A 339 17.05 0.32 -19.56
CA HIS A 339 15.92 0.37 -18.65
C HIS A 339 16.23 -0.17 -17.25
N ALA A 340 17.41 -0.78 -17.04
CA ALA A 340 17.79 -1.37 -15.78
C ALA A 340 17.81 -0.36 -14.61
N ASP A 341 18.20 0.90 -14.87
CA ASP A 341 18.21 1.96 -13.85
C ASP A 341 16.79 2.34 -13.41
N GLU A 342 15.86 2.50 -14.36
CA GLU A 342 14.47 2.82 -14.05
C GLU A 342 13.77 1.65 -13.34
N LEU A 343 13.99 0.41 -13.77
CA LEU A 343 13.41 -0.75 -13.08
C LEU A 343 13.96 -0.87 -11.66
N GLN A 344 15.28 -0.69 -11.45
CA GLN A 344 15.87 -0.72 -10.12
C GLN A 344 15.34 0.43 -9.24
N ARG A 345 15.14 1.62 -9.80
CA ARG A 345 14.52 2.75 -9.10
C ARG A 345 13.13 2.39 -8.59
N ARG A 346 12.25 1.86 -9.47
CA ARG A 346 10.89 1.44 -9.09
C ARG A 346 10.92 0.36 -8.01
N ILE A 347 11.81 -0.63 -8.13
CA ILE A 347 11.98 -1.68 -7.11
C ILE A 347 12.32 -1.07 -5.75
N ILE A 348 13.35 -0.21 -5.65
CA ILE A 348 13.79 0.35 -4.37
C ILE A 348 12.72 1.23 -3.74
N LEU A 349 12.09 2.11 -4.52
CA LEU A 349 11.08 3.03 -4.01
C LEU A 349 9.81 2.30 -3.58
N SER A 350 9.31 1.35 -4.39
CA SER A 350 8.15 0.53 -4.01
C SER A 350 8.42 -0.26 -2.72
N ARG A 351 9.62 -0.80 -2.52
CA ARG A 351 9.98 -1.51 -1.28
C ARG A 351 9.95 -0.62 -0.05
N TYR A 352 10.51 0.59 -0.15
CA TYR A 352 10.44 1.57 0.94
C TYR A 352 9.00 1.92 1.28
N LEU A 353 8.21 2.26 0.25
CA LEU A 353 6.83 2.71 0.40
C LEU A 353 5.93 1.61 0.97
N VAL A 354 6.03 0.38 0.45
CA VAL A 354 5.26 -0.77 0.95
C VAL A 354 5.59 -1.01 2.43
N ARG A 355 6.87 -0.99 2.83
CA ARG A 355 7.24 -1.14 4.24
C ARG A 355 6.64 -0.05 5.15
N VAL A 356 6.63 1.21 4.71
CA VAL A 356 6.01 2.30 5.49
C VAL A 356 4.51 2.11 5.64
N ASN A 357 3.86 1.52 4.63
CA ASN A 357 2.42 1.56 4.45
C ASN A 357 1.71 0.21 4.69
N GLU A 358 2.44 -0.86 5.03
CA GLU A 358 1.93 -2.23 5.01
C GLU A 358 0.95 -2.59 6.15
N ALA A 359 0.84 -1.78 7.20
CA ALA A 359 -0.11 -1.95 8.32
C ALA A 359 -0.31 -3.43 8.72
N PRO A 360 0.75 -4.12 9.20
CA PRO A 360 0.83 -5.59 9.26
C PRO A 360 -0.10 -6.25 10.30
N ASP A 361 -1.01 -5.50 10.93
CA ASP A 361 -2.01 -6.05 11.85
C ASP A 361 -3.19 -6.68 11.10
N ALA A 362 -4.18 -7.16 11.85
CA ALA A 362 -5.35 -7.85 11.33
C ALA A 362 -6.02 -7.12 10.15
N SER A 363 -6.02 -5.78 10.12
CA SER A 363 -6.73 -5.00 9.10
C SER A 363 -6.12 -5.05 7.68
N GLY A 364 -4.86 -5.48 7.54
CA GLY A 364 -4.13 -5.49 6.26
C GLY A 364 -3.86 -4.09 5.69
N PRO A 365 -2.98 -3.97 4.67
CA PRO A 365 -2.75 -2.69 4.00
C PRO A 365 -3.97 -2.30 3.16
N GLN A 366 -4.53 -1.11 3.40
CA GLN A 366 -5.52 -0.50 2.51
C GLN A 366 -4.89 -0.10 1.17
N GLU A 367 -5.71 0.10 0.12
CA GLU A 367 -5.24 0.44 -1.24
C GLU A 367 -4.31 1.67 -1.31
N SER A 368 -4.49 2.61 -0.38
CA SER A 368 -3.69 3.83 -0.25
C SER A 368 -2.64 3.75 0.87
N GLY A 369 -2.39 2.59 1.44
CA GLY A 369 -1.43 2.43 2.53
C GLY A 369 -1.78 3.24 3.78
N LEU A 370 -0.81 3.82 4.46
CA LEU A 370 -1.00 4.84 5.50
C LEU A 370 -0.85 6.28 4.94
N VAL A 371 -1.23 6.52 3.68
CA VAL A 371 -1.21 7.86 3.06
C VAL A 371 -2.55 8.59 3.20
N ASN A 372 -3.65 7.93 2.82
CA ASN A 372 -5.00 8.48 2.85
C ASN A 372 -6.06 7.36 2.89
N ASN A 373 -7.35 7.68 3.00
CA ASN A 373 -8.41 6.66 3.05
C ASN A 373 -8.99 6.38 1.66
N GLY A 374 -8.81 5.13 1.20
CA GLY A 374 -9.51 4.50 0.07
C GLY A 374 -10.77 3.75 0.54
N TRP A 375 -11.24 2.73 -0.20
CA TRP A 375 -12.48 1.96 0.02
C TRP A 375 -12.70 1.37 1.44
N TYR A 376 -13.00 2.21 2.43
CA TYR A 376 -13.50 1.92 3.78
C TYR A 376 -12.61 1.03 4.72
N GLY A 377 -11.71 0.17 4.23
CA GLY A 377 -10.44 -0.24 4.85
C GLY A 377 -10.36 -1.36 5.93
N GLU A 378 -11.08 -2.49 5.84
CA GLU A 378 -11.00 -3.59 6.86
C GLU A 378 -10.71 -5.02 6.32
N VAL A 379 -10.04 -5.90 7.13
CA VAL A 379 -9.95 -7.38 6.92
C VAL A 379 -9.70 -8.23 8.22
N SER A 380 -10.11 -9.53 8.23
CA SER A 380 -9.52 -10.75 8.88
C SER A 380 -10.25 -11.57 9.99
N THR A 381 -11.19 -12.44 9.55
CA THR A 381 -11.56 -13.79 10.07
C THR A 381 -11.94 -14.74 8.91
N VAL A 382 -11.34 -14.49 7.74
CA VAL A 382 -11.97 -14.60 6.41
C VAL A 382 -11.91 -16.01 5.80
N VAL A 383 -10.81 -16.77 5.93
CA VAL A 383 -10.57 -17.94 5.05
C VAL A 383 -11.63 -19.04 5.12
N ARG A 384 -12.01 -19.53 6.31
CA ARG A 384 -13.04 -20.57 6.45
C ARG A 384 -14.42 -20.04 6.01
N ALA A 385 -14.79 -18.84 6.45
CA ALA A 385 -16.05 -18.22 6.09
C ALA A 385 -16.15 -17.95 4.57
N THR A 386 -15.05 -17.55 3.94
CA THR A 386 -14.94 -17.36 2.48
C THR A 386 -15.09 -18.69 1.75
N ALA A 387 -14.41 -19.76 2.17
CA ALA A 387 -14.56 -21.07 1.53
C ALA A 387 -15.98 -21.64 1.69
N ASP A 388 -16.59 -21.49 2.87
CA ASP A 388 -17.99 -21.86 3.10
C ASP A 388 -18.95 -21.06 2.21
N TRP A 389 -18.75 -19.75 2.10
CA TRP A 389 -19.53 -18.91 1.21
C TRP A 389 -19.34 -19.30 -0.26
N MET A 390 -18.10 -19.45 -0.72
CA MET A 390 -17.76 -19.85 -2.10
C MET A 390 -18.44 -21.16 -2.50
N ALA A 391 -18.47 -22.15 -1.59
CA ALA A 391 -19.13 -23.43 -1.82
C ALA A 391 -20.66 -23.31 -1.82
N SER A 392 -21.24 -22.47 -0.96
CA SER A 392 -22.70 -22.28 -0.89
C SER A 392 -23.27 -21.40 -2.02
N TYR A 393 -22.45 -20.50 -2.58
CA TYR A 393 -22.82 -19.63 -3.70
C TYR A 393 -22.90 -20.40 -5.02
N ALA A 394 -21.99 -21.35 -5.24
CA ALA A 394 -21.96 -22.17 -6.44
C ALA A 394 -23.25 -23.01 -6.56
N TRP A 395 -23.92 -22.97 -7.71
CA TRP A 395 -25.21 -23.63 -7.91
C TRP A 395 -25.10 -24.88 -8.78
N TRP A 396 -25.63 -26.01 -8.29
CA TRP A 396 -25.65 -27.26 -9.06
C TRP A 396 -26.63 -27.21 -10.24
N ASN A 397 -26.09 -27.14 -11.44
CA ASN A 397 -26.83 -27.27 -12.68
C ASN A 397 -27.07 -28.74 -13.02
N ALA A 398 -28.24 -29.26 -12.63
CA ALA A 398 -28.59 -30.65 -12.86
C ALA A 398 -28.64 -31.07 -14.35
N SER A 399 -28.81 -30.12 -15.28
CA SER A 399 -28.87 -30.42 -16.72
C SER A 399 -27.47 -30.55 -17.33
N ALA A 400 -26.54 -29.69 -16.90
CA ALA A 400 -25.15 -29.70 -17.36
C ALA A 400 -24.26 -30.64 -16.53
N GLY A 401 -24.68 -31.00 -15.31
CA GLY A 401 -23.91 -31.85 -14.39
C GLY A 401 -22.69 -31.14 -13.80
N VAL A 402 -22.77 -29.82 -13.60
CA VAL A 402 -21.70 -28.97 -13.08
C VAL A 402 -22.24 -27.93 -12.10
N TYR A 403 -21.37 -27.34 -11.29
CA TYR A 403 -21.66 -26.13 -10.53
C TYR A 403 -21.41 -24.88 -11.38
N ASP A 404 -22.43 -24.05 -11.51
CA ASP A 404 -22.34 -22.74 -12.15
C ASP A 404 -22.06 -21.65 -11.10
N LEU A 405 -21.28 -20.65 -11.49
CA LEU A 405 -21.23 -19.34 -10.85
C LEU A 405 -22.16 -18.40 -11.63
N GLY A 406 -23.23 -17.93 -10.99
CA GLY A 406 -24.31 -17.19 -11.65
C GLY A 406 -24.44 -15.74 -11.19
N PRO A 407 -25.34 -14.95 -11.80
CA PRO A 407 -25.55 -13.56 -11.44
C PRO A 407 -26.31 -13.36 -10.09
N PRO A 408 -26.32 -12.13 -9.55
CA PRO A 408 -25.45 -11.02 -9.93
C PRO A 408 -24.01 -11.25 -9.48
N MET A 409 -23.09 -10.95 -10.39
CA MET A 409 -21.64 -11.08 -10.17
C MET A 409 -20.90 -9.99 -10.94
N TYR A 410 -20.18 -9.15 -10.21
CA TYR A 410 -19.16 -8.28 -10.80
C TYR A 410 -17.90 -9.10 -11.02
N VAL A 411 -17.43 -9.11 -12.26
CA VAL A 411 -16.17 -9.77 -12.64
C VAL A 411 -15.03 -8.78 -12.57
N VAL A 412 -13.82 -9.31 -12.49
CA VAL A 412 -12.60 -8.48 -12.45
C VAL A 412 -12.50 -7.52 -13.63
N SER A 413 -13.08 -7.82 -14.80
CA SER A 413 -13.07 -6.87 -15.92
C SER A 413 -13.93 -5.62 -15.69
N GLU A 414 -14.82 -5.58 -14.70
CA GLU A 414 -15.66 -4.41 -14.31
C GLU A 414 -16.52 -3.76 -15.41
N ASP A 415 -16.52 -4.28 -16.64
CA ASP A 415 -17.15 -3.72 -17.83
C ASP A 415 -18.34 -4.55 -18.34
N THR A 416 -18.77 -5.55 -17.56
CA THR A 416 -19.93 -6.40 -17.87
C THR A 416 -21.13 -6.12 -16.97
N HIS A 417 -22.32 -6.43 -17.46
CA HIS A 417 -23.54 -6.28 -16.65
C HIS A 417 -23.63 -7.40 -15.60
N PRO A 418 -23.65 -7.10 -14.29
CA PRO A 418 -23.54 -8.13 -13.25
C PRO A 418 -24.68 -9.14 -13.30
N ASN A 419 -25.89 -8.73 -13.73
CA ASN A 419 -27.04 -9.63 -13.87
C ASN A 419 -27.01 -10.55 -15.10
N ALA A 420 -26.03 -10.38 -16.01
CA ALA A 420 -25.87 -11.21 -17.19
C ALA A 420 -24.68 -12.18 -17.08
N THR A 421 -23.74 -11.91 -16.18
CA THR A 421 -22.52 -12.70 -16.02
C THR A 421 -22.81 -14.08 -15.45
N ARG A 422 -22.41 -15.13 -16.18
CA ARG A 422 -22.39 -16.52 -15.72
C ARG A 422 -21.05 -17.17 -16.08
N ASN A 423 -20.51 -17.97 -15.18
CA ASN A 423 -19.29 -18.77 -15.36
C ASN A 423 -18.10 -17.98 -15.96
N PRO A 424 -17.71 -16.85 -15.34
CA PRO A 424 -16.58 -16.06 -15.80
C PRO A 424 -15.26 -16.79 -15.60
N ALA A 425 -14.38 -16.69 -16.60
CA ALA A 425 -13.21 -17.56 -16.69
C ALA A 425 -12.25 -17.35 -15.51
N PHE A 426 -11.97 -16.09 -15.16
CA PHE A 426 -11.01 -15.76 -14.12
C PHE A 426 -11.49 -16.23 -12.74
N GLU A 427 -12.74 -15.96 -12.38
CA GLU A 427 -13.32 -16.35 -11.10
C GLU A 427 -13.51 -17.87 -11.02
N LEU A 428 -13.86 -18.56 -12.12
CA LEU A 428 -13.87 -20.02 -12.15
C LEU A 428 -12.49 -20.63 -11.81
N ALA A 429 -11.40 -20.04 -12.32
CA ALA A 429 -10.05 -20.46 -11.97
C ALA A 429 -9.71 -20.12 -10.52
N TYR A 430 -10.09 -18.93 -10.05
CA TYR A 430 -9.88 -18.48 -8.67
C TYR A 430 -10.65 -19.32 -7.65
N TRP A 431 -11.88 -19.74 -7.97
CA TRP A 431 -12.68 -20.62 -7.12
C TRP A 431 -11.99 -21.97 -6.92
N ARG A 432 -11.46 -22.54 -8.02
CA ARG A 432 -10.70 -23.80 -7.96
C ARG A 432 -9.47 -23.67 -7.08
N LEU A 433 -8.70 -22.60 -7.27
CA LEU A 433 -7.49 -22.34 -6.50
C LEU A 433 -7.80 -22.07 -5.03
N GLY A 434 -8.75 -21.18 -4.75
CA GLY A 434 -9.13 -20.74 -3.41
C GLY A 434 -9.65 -21.88 -2.55
N LEU A 435 -10.59 -22.67 -3.08
CA LEU A 435 -11.07 -23.88 -2.38
C LEU A 435 -9.91 -24.88 -2.20
N GLY A 436 -9.05 -25.08 -3.20
CA GLY A 436 -7.90 -25.98 -3.07
C GLY A 436 -6.88 -25.53 -2.01
N ILE A 437 -6.65 -24.23 -1.86
CA ILE A 437 -5.81 -23.68 -0.77
C ILE A 437 -6.49 -23.91 0.59
N ALA A 438 -7.79 -23.63 0.69
CA ALA A 438 -8.55 -23.81 1.93
C ALA A 438 -8.54 -25.28 2.38
N GLU A 439 -8.71 -26.24 1.45
CA GLU A 439 -8.59 -27.67 1.73
C GLU A 439 -7.21 -28.03 2.30
N ARG A 440 -6.13 -27.61 1.62
CA ARG A 440 -4.76 -27.85 2.09
C ARG A 440 -4.52 -27.29 3.50
N TRP A 441 -5.05 -26.11 3.80
CA TRP A 441 -4.93 -25.54 5.15
C TRP A 441 -5.62 -26.39 6.21
N MET A 442 -6.82 -26.91 5.94
CA MET A 442 -7.50 -27.81 6.88
C MET A 442 -6.68 -29.08 7.10
N GLU A 443 -6.13 -29.67 6.04
CA GLU A 443 -5.26 -30.85 6.12
C GLU A 443 -4.00 -30.58 6.96
N GLU A 444 -3.33 -29.46 6.74
CA GLU A 444 -2.13 -29.05 7.49
C GLU A 444 -2.43 -28.75 8.97
N LEU A 445 -3.62 -28.25 9.27
CA LEU A 445 -4.12 -28.05 10.64
C LEU A 445 -4.61 -29.35 11.30
N GLY A 446 -4.72 -30.44 10.55
CA GLY A 446 -5.28 -31.71 11.03
C GLY A 446 -6.79 -31.67 11.26
N GLU A 447 -7.50 -30.75 10.61
CA GLU A 447 -8.94 -30.59 10.65
C GLU A 447 -9.63 -31.35 9.50
N GLU A 448 -10.93 -31.63 9.63
CA GLU A 448 -11.71 -32.24 8.56
C GLU A 448 -12.06 -31.20 7.49
N VAL A 449 -11.77 -31.53 6.24
CA VAL A 449 -12.16 -30.74 5.06
C VAL A 449 -13.67 -30.88 4.83
N PRO A 450 -14.45 -29.78 4.80
CA PRO A 450 -15.86 -29.85 4.46
C PRO A 450 -16.07 -30.42 3.04
N ALA A 451 -16.86 -31.50 2.93
CA ALA A 451 -17.06 -32.21 1.66
C ALA A 451 -17.66 -31.33 0.55
N SER A 452 -18.44 -30.31 0.91
CA SER A 452 -19.01 -29.35 -0.04
C SER A 452 -17.95 -28.53 -0.77
N TRP A 453 -16.82 -28.23 -0.12
CA TRP A 453 -15.72 -27.50 -0.75
C TRP A 453 -15.14 -28.32 -1.90
N THR A 454 -14.87 -29.60 -1.64
CA THR A 454 -14.33 -30.54 -2.64
C THR A 454 -15.32 -30.82 -3.75
N GLU A 455 -16.59 -31.06 -3.40
CA GLU A 455 -17.65 -31.30 -4.38
C GLU A 455 -17.80 -30.13 -5.36
N VAL A 456 -17.81 -28.89 -4.86
CA VAL A 456 -17.85 -27.69 -5.71
C VAL A 456 -16.56 -27.59 -6.53
N ARG A 457 -15.38 -27.60 -5.89
CA ARG A 457 -14.08 -27.41 -6.57
C ARG A 457 -13.90 -28.37 -7.76
N GLU A 458 -14.29 -29.63 -7.60
CA GLU A 458 -14.09 -30.67 -8.61
C GLU A 458 -15.14 -30.65 -9.72
N ASN A 459 -16.32 -30.06 -9.48
CA ASN A 459 -17.43 -30.10 -10.41
C ASN A 459 -17.86 -28.72 -10.94
N LEU A 460 -17.04 -27.67 -10.80
CA LEU A 460 -17.30 -26.36 -11.41
C LEU A 460 -17.34 -26.42 -12.94
N ALA A 461 -18.16 -25.56 -13.55
CA ALA A 461 -18.28 -25.38 -14.99
C ALA A 461 -16.91 -25.14 -15.67
N SER A 462 -16.75 -25.61 -16.91
CA SER A 462 -15.50 -25.44 -17.67
C SER A 462 -15.24 -23.97 -18.00
N LEU A 463 -13.96 -23.61 -18.17
CA LEU A 463 -13.61 -22.26 -18.60
C LEU A 463 -14.22 -21.97 -19.99
N PRO A 464 -14.91 -20.84 -20.20
CA PRO A 464 -15.56 -20.55 -21.47
C PRO A 464 -14.53 -20.22 -22.56
N VAL A 465 -14.65 -20.88 -23.71
CA VAL A 465 -13.74 -20.75 -24.85
C VAL A 465 -14.51 -20.50 -26.13
N HIS A 466 -14.00 -19.61 -26.97
CA HIS A 466 -14.46 -19.42 -28.35
C HIS A 466 -13.27 -19.13 -29.27
N ASP A 467 -13.23 -19.74 -30.45
CA ASP A 467 -12.17 -19.55 -31.46
C ASP A 467 -10.73 -19.64 -30.91
N GLY A 468 -10.50 -20.59 -29.99
CA GLY A 468 -9.18 -20.85 -29.40
C GLY A 468 -8.73 -19.79 -28.39
N LYS A 469 -9.65 -18.97 -27.87
CA LYS A 469 -9.41 -17.96 -26.83
C LYS A 469 -10.40 -18.10 -25.69
N TYR A 470 -9.99 -17.73 -24.47
CA TYR A 470 -10.91 -17.64 -23.36
C TYR A 470 -11.88 -16.47 -23.53
N LYS A 471 -13.12 -16.63 -23.05
CA LYS A 471 -14.12 -15.55 -22.97
C LYS A 471 -14.12 -14.97 -21.56
N VAL A 472 -14.54 -13.71 -21.42
CA VAL A 472 -14.72 -13.09 -20.09
C VAL A 472 -15.72 -13.91 -19.27
N TYR A 473 -16.86 -14.26 -19.85
CA TYR A 473 -17.87 -15.11 -19.23
C TYR A 473 -18.61 -16.02 -20.23
N GLU A 474 -19.32 -17.04 -19.74
CA GLU A 474 -20.11 -17.95 -20.58
C GLU A 474 -21.27 -17.20 -21.25
N ASP A 475 -21.54 -17.51 -22.51
CA ASP A 475 -22.61 -16.87 -23.30
C ASP A 475 -22.45 -15.37 -23.61
N ILE A 476 -21.34 -14.70 -23.23
CA ILE A 476 -21.00 -13.37 -23.77
C ILE A 476 -20.97 -13.44 -25.31
N GLU A 477 -21.32 -12.37 -26.02
CA GLU A 477 -21.36 -12.37 -27.48
C GLU A 477 -19.99 -12.74 -28.09
N ASP A 478 -19.98 -13.52 -29.17
CA ASP A 478 -18.74 -14.03 -29.77
C ASP A 478 -17.86 -12.92 -30.36
N ASP A 479 -18.43 -11.75 -30.67
CA ASP A 479 -17.71 -10.58 -31.20
C ASP A 479 -17.13 -9.66 -30.10
N PHE A 480 -17.23 -10.03 -28.81
CA PHE A 480 -16.82 -9.17 -27.69
C PHE A 480 -15.37 -8.68 -27.79
N TRP A 481 -14.45 -9.49 -28.32
CA TRP A 481 -13.04 -9.14 -28.54
C TRP A 481 -12.82 -7.89 -29.40
N THR A 482 -13.83 -7.48 -30.16
CA THR A 482 -13.78 -6.30 -31.05
C THR A 482 -14.62 -5.14 -30.56
N ARG A 483 -15.27 -5.27 -29.39
CA ARG A 483 -16.15 -4.26 -28.82
C ARG A 483 -15.43 -3.60 -27.65
N GLU A 484 -15.24 -2.30 -27.77
CA GLU A 484 -14.65 -1.47 -26.70
C GLU A 484 -15.43 -1.61 -25.39
N GLU A 485 -16.73 -1.83 -25.44
CA GLU A 485 -17.56 -2.11 -24.25
C GLU A 485 -17.04 -3.23 -23.33
N TYR A 486 -16.33 -4.23 -23.86
CA TYR A 486 -15.84 -5.40 -23.10
C TYR A 486 -14.31 -5.55 -23.08
N THR A 487 -13.60 -4.55 -23.62
CA THR A 487 -12.14 -4.60 -23.82
C THR A 487 -11.47 -3.30 -23.38
N ASN A 488 -12.06 -2.62 -22.40
CA ASN A 488 -11.75 -1.23 -22.06
C ASN A 488 -11.47 -0.98 -20.58
N ASP A 489 -11.26 -2.06 -19.82
CA ASP A 489 -10.89 -2.04 -18.42
C ASP A 489 -9.88 -3.18 -18.14
N HIS A 490 -9.92 -3.81 -16.96
CA HIS A 490 -8.97 -4.84 -16.54
C HIS A 490 -8.91 -6.06 -17.48
N PRO A 491 -7.73 -6.40 -18.04
CA PRO A 491 -7.53 -7.58 -18.87
C PRO A 491 -7.43 -8.88 -18.05
N ALA A 492 -8.48 -9.19 -17.29
CA ALA A 492 -8.56 -10.29 -16.30
C ALA A 492 -8.15 -11.65 -16.88
N LEU A 493 -8.39 -11.87 -18.18
CA LEU A 493 -8.05 -13.13 -18.86
C LEU A 493 -6.54 -13.44 -18.87
N THR A 494 -5.67 -12.44 -18.79
CA THR A 494 -4.22 -12.68 -18.64
C THR A 494 -3.86 -13.19 -17.24
N GLY A 495 -4.72 -12.93 -16.26
CA GLY A 495 -4.56 -13.43 -14.90
C GLY A 495 -4.76 -14.94 -14.77
N LEU A 496 -5.40 -15.60 -15.76
CA LEU A 496 -5.59 -17.06 -15.79
C LEU A 496 -4.27 -17.84 -15.76
N TYR A 497 -3.20 -17.26 -16.31
CA TYR A 497 -1.86 -17.82 -16.25
C TYR A 497 -0.83 -16.69 -16.19
N GLY A 498 -0.32 -16.45 -14.98
CA GLY A 498 0.52 -15.30 -14.67
C GLY A 498 0.32 -14.92 -13.21
N TRP A 499 -0.79 -14.22 -12.95
CA TRP A 499 -1.30 -13.96 -11.61
C TRP A 499 -1.65 -15.26 -10.89
N LEU A 500 -2.48 -16.10 -11.52
CA LEU A 500 -2.74 -17.45 -11.05
C LEU A 500 -1.70 -18.43 -11.60
N PRO A 501 -1.33 -19.47 -10.82
CA PRO A 501 -0.65 -20.63 -11.36
C PRO A 501 -1.57 -21.43 -12.30
N GLU A 502 -1.03 -22.45 -12.95
CA GLU A 502 -1.84 -23.35 -13.77
C GLU A 502 -2.92 -24.01 -12.91
N THR A 503 -4.19 -23.71 -13.21
CA THR A 503 -5.34 -24.30 -12.54
C THR A 503 -5.92 -25.46 -13.36
N SER A 504 -6.59 -26.40 -12.69
CA SER A 504 -7.28 -27.51 -13.38
C SER A 504 -8.27 -26.99 -14.43
N GLY A 505 -8.20 -27.55 -15.65
CA GLY A 505 -9.05 -27.17 -16.79
C GLY A 505 -8.52 -26.01 -17.65
N LEU A 506 -7.38 -25.42 -17.28
CA LEU A 506 -6.68 -24.43 -18.10
C LEU A 506 -5.87 -25.13 -19.20
N ASP A 507 -5.89 -24.57 -20.41
CA ASP A 507 -5.07 -24.97 -21.55
C ASP A 507 -4.06 -23.85 -21.83
N LEU A 508 -2.76 -24.17 -21.72
CA LEU A 508 -1.68 -23.20 -21.87
C LEU A 508 -1.58 -22.62 -23.29
N GLY A 509 -1.99 -23.36 -24.33
CA GLY A 509 -2.00 -22.88 -25.70
C GLY A 509 -3.10 -21.83 -25.94
N ILE A 510 -4.28 -22.07 -25.37
CA ILE A 510 -5.39 -21.10 -25.37
C ILE A 510 -5.04 -19.89 -24.51
N ALA A 511 -4.45 -20.09 -23.32
CA ALA A 511 -4.00 -19.00 -22.45
C ALA A 511 -2.99 -18.09 -23.17
N LYS A 512 -2.01 -18.69 -23.88
CA LYS A 512 -1.05 -17.95 -24.70
C LYS A 512 -1.73 -17.13 -25.79
N THR A 513 -2.58 -17.75 -26.59
CA THR A 513 -3.30 -17.09 -27.69
C THR A 513 -4.20 -15.95 -27.17
N THR A 514 -4.79 -16.14 -25.99
CA THR A 514 -5.61 -15.15 -25.30
C THR A 514 -4.76 -13.96 -24.86
N ALA A 515 -3.62 -14.19 -24.20
CA ALA A 515 -2.71 -13.14 -23.75
C ALA A 515 -2.13 -12.33 -24.91
N GLU A 516 -1.67 -12.99 -25.98
CA GLU A 516 -1.19 -12.32 -27.19
C GLU A 516 -2.28 -11.45 -27.85
N SER A 517 -3.55 -11.89 -27.79
CA SER A 517 -4.68 -11.08 -28.27
C SER A 517 -4.85 -9.82 -27.42
N VAL A 518 -4.86 -9.96 -26.09
CA VAL A 518 -4.93 -8.82 -25.15
C VAL A 518 -3.82 -7.81 -25.43
N TRP A 519 -2.58 -8.26 -25.59
CA TRP A 519 -1.43 -7.37 -25.83
C TRP A 519 -1.57 -6.55 -27.11
N SER A 520 -2.34 -7.02 -28.09
CA SER A 520 -2.47 -6.41 -29.41
C SER A 520 -3.73 -5.54 -29.57
N SER A 521 -4.81 -5.83 -28.86
CA SER A 521 -6.12 -5.26 -29.15
C SER A 521 -6.88 -4.70 -27.94
N TRP A 522 -6.46 -4.99 -26.72
CA TRP A 522 -7.12 -4.47 -25.52
C TRP A 522 -6.84 -2.97 -25.36
N ASN A 523 -7.83 -2.19 -24.91
CA ASN A 523 -7.60 -0.77 -24.67
C ASN A 523 -6.86 -0.56 -23.35
N ILE A 524 -5.54 -0.53 -23.44
CA ILE A 524 -4.64 -0.33 -22.29
C ILE A 524 -4.70 1.07 -21.67
N SER A 525 -5.34 2.06 -22.32
CA SER A 525 -5.36 3.44 -21.79
C SER A 525 -6.16 3.59 -20.49
N ASN A 526 -7.04 2.62 -20.21
CA ASN A 526 -7.90 2.60 -19.03
C ASN A 526 -7.48 1.56 -17.99
N CYS A 527 -6.36 0.86 -18.21
CA CYS A 527 -5.78 -0.03 -17.21
C CYS A 527 -5.36 0.74 -15.95
N TRP A 528 -5.51 0.09 -14.81
CA TRP A 528 -5.06 0.57 -13.50
C TRP A 528 -3.64 0.08 -13.24
N GLY A 529 -2.98 0.65 -12.23
CA GLY A 529 -1.58 0.34 -11.93
C GLY A 529 -1.29 -1.15 -11.66
N TRP A 530 -2.27 -1.92 -11.16
CA TRP A 530 -2.10 -3.35 -10.87
C TRP A 530 -2.16 -4.25 -12.12
N ASP A 531 -2.76 -3.77 -13.21
CA ASP A 531 -2.89 -4.53 -14.46
C ASP A 531 -1.51 -4.79 -15.10
N PHE A 532 -0.59 -3.82 -15.01
CA PHE A 532 0.74 -3.93 -15.62
C PHE A 532 1.59 -5.06 -15.03
N PRO A 533 1.69 -5.22 -13.70
CA PRO A 533 2.29 -6.41 -13.10
C PRO A 533 1.59 -7.72 -13.46
N MET A 534 0.25 -7.75 -13.56
CA MET A 534 -0.47 -8.96 -14.00
C MET A 534 -0.07 -9.34 -15.44
N LEU A 535 -0.04 -8.37 -16.35
CA LEU A 535 0.39 -8.54 -17.74
C LEU A 535 1.86 -9.02 -17.81
N ALA A 536 2.74 -8.44 -16.98
CA ALA A 536 4.14 -8.83 -16.90
C ALA A 536 4.32 -10.28 -16.44
N MET A 537 3.63 -10.69 -15.38
CA MET A 537 3.68 -12.08 -14.89
C MET A 537 3.14 -13.07 -15.91
N SER A 538 2.08 -12.70 -16.63
CA SER A 538 1.54 -13.54 -17.71
C SER A 538 2.55 -13.72 -18.85
N ALA A 539 3.16 -12.63 -19.33
CA ALA A 539 4.21 -12.69 -20.35
C ALA A 539 5.41 -13.54 -19.89
N ALA A 540 5.85 -13.38 -18.64
CA ALA A 540 6.96 -14.14 -18.07
C ALA A 540 6.67 -15.66 -18.04
N ARG A 541 5.49 -16.09 -17.54
CA ARG A 541 5.14 -17.53 -17.54
C ARG A 541 4.97 -18.10 -18.94
N LEU A 542 4.52 -17.28 -19.90
CA LEU A 542 4.32 -17.68 -21.30
C LEU A 542 5.62 -17.68 -22.13
N GLY A 543 6.74 -17.33 -21.51
CA GLY A 543 8.09 -17.38 -22.09
C GLY A 543 8.48 -16.16 -22.91
N ASP A 544 7.81 -15.00 -22.71
CA ASP A 544 8.14 -13.73 -23.35
C ASP A 544 8.69 -12.74 -22.31
N ALA A 545 9.97 -12.90 -21.98
CA ALA A 545 10.64 -12.11 -20.96
C ALA A 545 10.83 -10.64 -21.36
N ASP A 546 11.02 -10.37 -22.66
CA ASP A 546 11.11 -8.99 -23.18
C ASP A 546 9.79 -8.27 -22.94
N LYS A 547 8.67 -8.91 -23.32
CA LYS A 547 7.33 -8.34 -23.10
C LYS A 547 7.00 -8.17 -21.62
N ALA A 548 7.49 -9.06 -20.76
CA ALA A 548 7.31 -8.94 -19.32
C ALA A 548 7.98 -7.66 -18.77
N VAL A 549 9.21 -7.39 -19.17
CA VAL A 549 9.95 -6.17 -18.82
C VAL A 549 9.26 -4.92 -19.40
N ASP A 550 8.81 -4.97 -20.65
CA ASP A 550 8.08 -3.87 -21.29
C ASP A 550 6.83 -3.45 -20.49
N TRP A 551 6.09 -4.41 -19.93
CA TRP A 551 4.90 -4.12 -19.13
C TRP A 551 5.25 -3.42 -17.81
N LEU A 552 6.33 -3.85 -17.13
CA LEU A 552 6.78 -3.23 -15.88
C LEU A 552 7.33 -1.81 -16.08
N LEU A 553 7.70 -1.46 -17.31
CA LEU A 553 8.24 -0.15 -17.71
C LEU A 553 7.29 0.64 -18.60
N HIS A 554 6.07 0.15 -18.79
CA HIS A 554 5.13 0.74 -19.72
C HIS A 554 4.87 2.22 -19.34
N PRO A 555 4.77 3.14 -20.33
CA PRO A 555 4.60 4.57 -20.04
C PRO A 555 3.37 4.93 -19.22
N LEU A 556 2.32 4.10 -19.26
CA LEU A 556 1.10 4.27 -18.46
C LEU A 556 1.20 3.68 -17.05
N PHE A 557 2.25 2.91 -16.76
CA PHE A 557 2.55 2.42 -15.42
C PHE A 557 3.48 3.41 -14.72
N GLU A 558 2.91 4.52 -14.30
CA GLU A 558 3.64 5.70 -13.84
C GLU A 558 3.93 5.66 -12.33
N PHE A 559 5.10 6.17 -11.97
CA PHE A 559 5.53 6.39 -10.59
C PHE A 559 6.06 7.82 -10.50
N ASP A 560 5.68 8.55 -9.47
CA ASP A 560 6.13 9.94 -9.30
C ASP A 560 7.60 10.06 -8.88
N ASP A 561 8.02 11.28 -8.58
CA ASP A 561 9.38 11.65 -8.20
C ASP A 561 9.86 10.98 -6.90
N VAL A 562 8.94 10.65 -5.99
CA VAL A 562 9.22 9.90 -4.75
C VAL A 562 8.88 8.41 -4.87
N GLY A 563 8.48 7.98 -6.07
CA GLY A 563 8.14 6.59 -6.39
C GLY A 563 6.75 6.16 -5.94
N MET A 564 5.86 7.10 -5.64
CA MET A 564 4.45 6.78 -5.39
C MET A 564 3.81 6.30 -6.69
N PRO A 565 3.12 5.14 -6.69
CA PRO A 565 2.43 4.65 -7.87
C PRO A 565 1.27 5.58 -8.20
N VAL A 566 1.26 6.09 -9.43
CA VAL A 566 0.22 7.02 -9.92
C VAL A 566 -1.03 6.22 -10.25
N GLY A 567 -2.19 6.76 -9.88
CA GLY A 567 -3.49 6.09 -10.07
C GLY A 567 -4.07 6.16 -11.50
N GLY A 568 -3.32 6.75 -12.45
CA GLY A 568 -3.76 6.92 -13.83
C GLY A 568 -5.04 7.76 -13.94
N VAL A 569 -5.93 7.37 -14.86
CA VAL A 569 -7.16 8.13 -15.18
C VAL A 569 -8.38 7.70 -14.38
N ARG A 570 -8.35 6.52 -13.73
CA ARG A 570 -9.52 5.92 -13.07
C ARG A 570 -9.48 5.97 -11.54
N VAL A 571 -8.28 5.97 -10.93
CA VAL A 571 -8.14 5.98 -9.46
C VAL A 571 -7.27 7.12 -8.94
N PRO A 572 -7.53 7.63 -7.72
CA PRO A 572 -6.69 8.66 -7.10
C PRO A 572 -5.24 8.22 -6.91
N THR A 573 -4.33 9.18 -6.91
CA THR A 573 -2.91 8.97 -6.57
C THR A 573 -2.69 9.24 -5.08
N PRO A 574 -1.92 8.41 -4.36
CA PRO A 574 -1.23 7.18 -4.80
C PRO A 574 -2.13 5.93 -4.82
N TYR A 575 -1.76 4.94 -5.65
CA TYR A 575 -2.47 3.66 -5.78
C TYR A 575 -1.53 2.46 -5.57
N PHE A 576 -1.41 1.96 -4.32
CA PHE A 576 -0.39 0.99 -3.91
C PHE A 576 -0.46 -0.41 -4.55
N PRO A 577 -1.60 -0.91 -5.08
CA PRO A 577 -1.59 -2.14 -5.84
C PRO A 577 -0.59 -2.14 -7.01
N GLY A 578 -0.26 -0.97 -7.57
CA GLY A 578 0.85 -0.83 -8.52
C GLY A 578 2.21 -1.20 -7.93
N SER A 579 2.58 -0.64 -6.77
CA SER A 579 3.84 -0.97 -6.08
C SER A 579 3.89 -2.43 -5.62
N GLY A 580 2.82 -2.92 -4.98
CA GLY A 580 2.76 -4.31 -4.50
C GLY A 580 2.84 -5.32 -5.65
N GLY A 581 2.07 -5.09 -6.72
CA GLY A 581 2.11 -5.90 -7.92
C GLY A 581 3.49 -5.89 -8.57
N LEU A 582 4.12 -4.72 -8.73
CA LEU A 582 5.48 -4.61 -9.29
C LEU A 582 6.48 -5.46 -8.51
N LEU A 583 6.47 -5.35 -7.17
CA LEU A 583 7.40 -6.11 -6.33
C LEU A 583 7.18 -7.61 -6.45
N TYR A 584 5.92 -8.05 -6.48
CA TYR A 584 5.61 -9.47 -6.66
C TYR A 584 6.02 -9.98 -8.04
N ALA A 585 5.72 -9.23 -9.11
CA ALA A 585 6.10 -9.57 -10.47
C ALA A 585 7.63 -9.65 -10.64
N VAL A 586 8.38 -8.66 -10.14
CA VAL A 586 9.85 -8.68 -10.17
C VAL A 586 10.39 -9.86 -9.37
N ALA A 587 9.85 -10.12 -8.18
CA ALA A 587 10.30 -11.25 -7.36
C ALA A 587 10.06 -12.59 -8.07
N MET A 588 8.89 -12.75 -8.67
CA MET A 588 8.54 -13.91 -9.49
C MET A 588 9.48 -14.04 -10.70
N MET A 589 9.74 -12.96 -11.44
CA MET A 589 10.64 -12.98 -12.60
C MET A 589 12.10 -13.28 -12.21
N ALA A 590 12.56 -12.79 -11.06
CA ALA A 590 13.94 -12.91 -10.60
C ALA A 590 14.25 -14.23 -9.86
N ALA A 591 13.39 -14.66 -8.95
CA ALA A 591 13.57 -15.90 -8.18
C ALA A 591 12.92 -17.12 -8.85
N GLY A 592 11.94 -16.90 -9.72
CA GLY A 592 11.15 -17.93 -10.40
C GLY A 592 9.85 -18.28 -9.68
N TRP A 593 9.08 -19.15 -10.33
CA TRP A 593 7.81 -19.72 -9.87
C TRP A 593 7.86 -21.26 -9.91
N ASP A 594 6.78 -21.92 -9.51
CA ASP A 594 6.66 -23.38 -9.60
C ASP A 594 6.86 -23.89 -11.05
N GLY A 595 7.77 -24.86 -11.19
CA GLY A 595 8.16 -25.42 -12.50
C GLY A 595 9.22 -24.64 -13.26
N SER A 596 9.51 -23.37 -12.90
CA SER A 596 10.56 -22.58 -13.54
C SER A 596 11.98 -23.13 -13.28
N GLN A 597 12.87 -22.94 -14.27
CA GLN A 597 14.25 -23.41 -14.27
C GLN A 597 15.19 -22.25 -14.61
N GLY A 598 16.45 -22.34 -14.14
CA GLY A 598 17.46 -21.30 -14.39
C GLY A 598 17.47 -20.19 -13.34
N THR A 599 18.30 -19.17 -13.59
CA THR A 599 18.43 -17.97 -12.77
C THR A 599 17.65 -16.84 -13.44
N ALA A 600 16.83 -16.10 -12.68
CA ALA A 600 16.01 -15.01 -13.21
C ALA A 600 15.19 -15.38 -14.46
N PRO A 601 14.37 -16.45 -14.40
CA PRO A 601 13.69 -17.02 -15.57
C PRO A 601 12.70 -16.08 -16.27
N GLY A 602 12.27 -15.01 -15.61
CA GLY A 602 11.40 -13.99 -16.20
C GLY A 602 12.12 -12.80 -16.82
N PHE A 603 13.46 -12.75 -16.81
CA PHE A 603 14.25 -11.67 -17.41
C PHE A 603 14.91 -12.10 -18.72
N PRO A 604 15.08 -11.19 -19.71
CA PRO A 604 15.80 -11.50 -20.93
C PRO A 604 17.26 -11.90 -20.66
N GLU A 605 17.77 -12.93 -21.34
CA GLU A 605 19.16 -13.37 -21.17
C GLU A 605 20.18 -12.35 -21.70
N GLN A 606 19.78 -11.48 -22.62
CA GLN A 606 20.63 -10.46 -23.23
C GLN A 606 20.35 -9.10 -22.59
N GLY A 607 21.40 -8.39 -22.19
CA GLY A 607 21.30 -7.04 -21.64
C GLY A 607 21.07 -6.96 -20.12
N TRP A 608 20.59 -8.04 -19.50
CA TRP A 608 20.28 -8.09 -18.07
C TRP A 608 21.26 -8.99 -17.30
N ASN A 609 21.75 -8.50 -16.16
CA ASN A 609 22.54 -9.28 -15.20
C ASN A 609 21.86 -9.23 -13.82
N VAL A 610 20.92 -10.15 -13.61
CA VAL A 610 20.08 -10.16 -12.41
C VAL A 610 20.72 -10.99 -11.29
N THR A 611 20.89 -10.38 -10.12
CA THR A 611 21.37 -11.05 -8.91
C THR A 611 20.30 -10.98 -7.82
N VAL A 612 20.06 -12.11 -7.14
CA VAL A 612 19.06 -12.21 -6.06
C VAL A 612 19.69 -12.75 -4.78
N GLU A 613 19.26 -12.22 -3.63
CA GLU A 613 19.64 -12.68 -2.30
C GLU A 613 18.40 -12.78 -1.41
N GLY A 614 18.25 -13.86 -0.64
CA GLY A 614 17.19 -13.98 0.38
C GLY A 614 15.75 -13.93 -0.13
N MET A 615 15.50 -14.32 -1.38
CA MET A 615 14.19 -14.28 -2.02
C MET A 615 13.62 -15.70 -2.24
N SER A 616 12.32 -15.86 -2.00
CA SER A 616 11.59 -17.10 -2.25
C SER A 616 10.97 -17.13 -3.65
N ARG A 617 10.74 -18.32 -4.19
CA ARG A 617 9.97 -18.49 -5.42
C ARG A 617 8.51 -18.10 -5.20
N ALA A 618 7.89 -17.57 -6.24
CA ALA A 618 6.45 -17.35 -6.29
C ALA A 618 5.69 -18.68 -6.43
N LEU A 619 4.44 -18.69 -5.97
CA LEU A 619 3.50 -19.81 -6.14
C LEU A 619 3.07 -19.97 -7.61
#